data_AF-A0A3M0MHT3-F1
#
_entry.id   AF-A0A3M0MHT3-F1
#
_cell.length_a   1.000
_cell.length_b   1.000
_cell.length_c   1.000
_cell.angle_alpha   90.00
_cell.angle_beta   90.00
_cell.angle_gamma   90.00
#
_symmetry.space_group_name_H-M   'P 1'
#
loop_
_entity.id
_entity.type
_entity.pdbx_description
1 polymer ?
#
loop_
_entity_poly.entity_id
_entity_poly.type
_entity_poly.pdbx_seq_one_letter_code
_entity_poly.pdbx_strand_id
1 'polypeptide(L)'
;MNNPIKRLAELLLPGSLLGAIAALAVGGVALYGGLPTGYIVVSILAIGVPLALFGAGYSFLLASARIRIGGITPAVGYWLIGYTVSRTVYEIAVNTYLGQPFLLSDGVFAFFGFQLLVSTGFAVGFMWLHENIAPLWWLRIRDRNPVAAAYVAAYMQQSVYQERNKERVKRT
;
A
#
# COMPACT_ATOMS: atom_id res chain seq x y z
N MET A 1 -20.77 0.06 -23.17
CA MET A 1 -19.78 -1.01 -22.91
C MET A 1 -18.66 -0.43 -22.03
N ASN A 2 -18.60 -0.81 -20.75
CA ASN A 2 -17.62 -0.24 -19.81
C ASN A 2 -16.27 -0.93 -19.95
N ASN A 3 -15.21 -0.15 -20.15
CA ASN A 3 -13.85 -0.61 -20.41
C ASN A 3 -13.30 -1.44 -19.22
N PRO A 4 -12.79 -2.67 -19.44
CA PRO A 4 -12.22 -3.51 -18.37
C PRO A 4 -11.06 -2.84 -17.63
N ILE A 5 -10.27 -2.01 -18.33
CA ILE A 5 -9.15 -1.25 -17.74
C ILE A 5 -9.67 -0.27 -16.68
N LYS A 6 -10.79 0.41 -16.96
CA LYS A 6 -11.40 1.36 -16.01
C LYS A 6 -11.87 0.64 -14.74
N ARG A 7 -12.47 -0.54 -14.89
CA ARG A 7 -12.90 -1.36 -13.73
C ARG A 7 -11.72 -1.83 -12.89
N LEU A 8 -10.62 -2.22 -13.53
CA LEU A 8 -9.40 -2.60 -12.83
C LEU A 8 -8.82 -1.38 -12.10
N ALA A 9 -8.69 -0.22 -12.76
CA ALA A 9 -8.19 1.00 -12.13
C ALA A 9 -9.04 1.41 -10.91
N GLU A 10 -10.37 1.38 -11.02
CA GLU A 10 -11.28 1.66 -9.89
C GLU A 10 -11.08 0.67 -8.73
N LEU A 11 -10.78 -0.60 -9.00
CA LEU A 11 -10.55 -1.61 -7.97
C LEU A 11 -9.24 -1.38 -7.21
N LEU A 12 -8.17 -0.99 -7.92
CA LEU A 12 -6.81 -0.82 -7.39
C LEU A 12 -6.59 0.51 -6.66
N LEU A 13 -7.52 1.46 -6.86
CA LEU A 13 -7.39 2.84 -6.39
C LEU A 13 -7.09 2.95 -4.88
N PRO A 14 -7.80 2.25 -3.97
CA PRO A 14 -7.54 2.36 -2.52
C PRO A 14 -6.11 1.95 -2.14
N GLY A 15 -5.58 0.91 -2.79
CA GLY A 15 -4.19 0.49 -2.58
C GLY A 15 -3.18 1.50 -3.10
N SER A 16 -3.42 2.05 -4.29
CA SER A 16 -2.52 3.02 -4.91
C SER A 16 -2.44 4.36 -4.18
N LEU A 17 -3.48 4.72 -3.41
CA LEU A 17 -3.56 5.96 -2.64
C LEU A 17 -2.39 6.14 -1.66
N LEU A 18 -1.84 5.03 -1.17
CA LEU A 18 -0.67 5.03 -0.29
C LEU A 18 0.54 5.72 -0.93
N GLY A 19 0.78 5.47 -2.22
CA GLY A 19 1.88 6.11 -2.94
C GLY A 19 1.71 7.63 -3.00
N ALA A 20 0.47 8.12 -3.14
CA ALA A 20 0.18 9.55 -3.10
C ALA A 20 0.42 10.15 -1.72
N ILE A 21 0.00 9.46 -0.65
CA ILE A 21 0.23 9.93 0.74
C ILE A 21 1.73 9.98 1.05
N ALA A 22 2.48 8.94 0.68
CA ALA A 22 3.92 8.90 0.87
C ALA A 22 4.64 9.98 0.05
N ALA A 23 4.24 10.18 -1.21
CA ALA A 23 4.73 11.27 -2.05
C ALA A 23 4.49 12.64 -1.40
N LEU A 24 3.28 12.90 -0.90
CA LEU A 24 2.96 14.15 -0.22
C LEU A 24 3.79 14.33 1.06
N ALA A 25 3.96 13.28 1.85
CA ALA A 25 4.78 13.34 3.07
C ALA A 25 6.25 13.66 2.75
N VAL A 26 6.86 12.92 1.82
CA VAL A 26 8.26 13.13 1.43
C VAL A 26 8.46 14.48 0.75
N GLY A 27 7.58 14.84 -0.18
CA GLY A 27 7.61 16.13 -0.86
C GLY A 27 7.41 17.31 0.09
N GLY A 28 6.50 17.17 1.05
CA GLY A 28 6.24 18.18 2.08
C GLY A 28 7.44 18.40 3.00
N VAL A 29 8.08 17.32 3.46
CA VAL A 29 9.31 17.42 4.28
C VAL A 29 10.45 18.05 3.48
N ALA A 30 10.64 17.63 2.22
CA ALA A 30 11.69 18.19 1.36
C ALA A 30 11.46 19.68 1.04
N LEU A 31 10.21 20.07 0.81
CA LEU A 31 9.82 21.47 0.62
C LEU A 31 10.06 22.30 1.88
N TYR A 32 9.66 21.78 3.05
CA TYR A 32 9.88 22.42 4.34
C TYR A 32 11.38 22.58 4.65
N GLY A 33 12.19 21.61 4.26
CA GLY A 33 13.65 21.66 4.36
C GLY A 33 14.33 22.61 3.37
N GLY A 34 13.58 23.30 2.50
CA GLY A 34 14.13 24.22 1.51
C GLY A 34 14.95 23.54 0.43
N LEU A 35 14.70 22.26 0.15
CA LEU A 35 15.48 21.49 -0.83
C LEU A 35 15.17 21.93 -2.27
N PRO A 36 16.11 21.77 -3.21
CA PRO A 36 15.90 22.14 -4.60
C PRO A 36 14.69 21.44 -5.23
N THR A 37 13.95 22.13 -6.11
CA THR A 37 12.74 21.57 -6.74
C THR A 37 13.00 20.23 -7.45
N GLY A 38 14.14 20.08 -8.12
CA GLY A 38 14.51 18.82 -8.76
C GLY A 38 14.63 17.66 -7.76
N TYR A 39 15.22 17.90 -6.58
CA TYR A 39 15.30 16.91 -5.50
C TYR A 39 13.90 16.52 -5.01
N ILE A 40 13.02 17.51 -4.80
CA ILE A 40 11.64 17.28 -4.35
C ILE A 40 10.89 16.40 -5.36
N VAL A 41 10.96 16.74 -6.65
CA VAL A 41 10.28 15.99 -7.71
C VAL A 41 10.80 14.55 -7.82
N VAL A 42 12.12 14.36 -7.83
CA VAL A 42 12.74 13.02 -7.86
C VAL A 42 12.30 12.21 -6.65
N SER A 43 12.35 12.80 -5.46
CA SER A 43 11.96 12.14 -4.21
C SER A 43 10.51 11.69 -4.22
N ILE A 44 9.59 12.56 -4.66
CA ILE A 44 8.16 12.29 -4.80
C ILE A 44 7.93 11.09 -5.74
N LEU A 45 8.54 11.11 -6.92
CA LEU A 45 8.31 10.09 -7.94
C LEU A 45 8.94 8.75 -7.52
N ALA A 46 10.16 8.79 -7.00
CA ALA A 46 10.92 7.60 -6.69
C ALA A 46 10.35 6.80 -5.50
N ILE A 47 9.64 7.46 -4.58
CA ILE A 47 8.92 6.77 -3.51
C ILE A 47 7.44 6.52 -3.86
N GLY A 48 6.78 7.51 -4.43
CA GLY A 48 5.34 7.49 -4.63
C GLY A 48 4.91 6.46 -5.68
N VAL A 49 5.65 6.37 -6.79
CA VAL A 49 5.31 5.44 -7.88
C VAL A 49 5.46 3.98 -7.43
N PRO A 50 6.60 3.52 -6.87
CA PRO A 50 6.72 2.14 -6.41
C PRO A 50 5.68 1.79 -5.34
N LEU A 51 5.45 2.67 -4.35
CA LEU A 51 4.45 2.41 -3.32
C LEU A 51 3.03 2.35 -3.87
N ALA A 52 2.68 3.20 -4.85
CA ALA A 52 1.38 3.13 -5.51
C ALA A 52 1.20 1.81 -6.27
N LEU A 53 2.25 1.34 -6.96
CA LEU A 53 2.24 0.07 -7.67
C LEU A 53 2.12 -1.13 -6.73
N PHE A 54 2.90 -1.16 -5.64
CA PHE A 54 2.80 -2.22 -4.64
C PHE A 54 1.45 -2.18 -3.91
N GLY A 55 0.93 -1.00 -3.58
CA GLY A 55 -0.39 -0.87 -2.97
C GLY A 55 -1.51 -1.36 -3.90
N ALA A 56 -1.44 -1.02 -5.19
CA ALA A 56 -2.33 -1.57 -6.21
C ALA A 56 -2.21 -3.11 -6.28
N GLY A 57 -0.99 -3.65 -6.32
CA GLY A 57 -0.74 -5.10 -6.31
C GLY A 57 -1.36 -5.80 -5.10
N TYR A 58 -1.28 -5.20 -3.91
CA TYR A 58 -1.93 -5.73 -2.71
C TYR A 58 -3.45 -5.77 -2.86
N SER A 59 -4.04 -4.68 -3.37
CA SER A 59 -5.50 -4.62 -3.61
C SER A 59 -5.95 -5.67 -4.64
N PHE A 60 -5.11 -5.93 -5.65
CA PHE A 60 -5.36 -7.01 -6.62
C PHE A 60 -5.30 -8.40 -5.98
N LEU A 61 -4.29 -8.68 -5.15
CA LEU A 61 -4.16 -9.94 -4.43
C LEU A 61 -5.32 -10.20 -3.47
N LEU A 62 -5.80 -9.13 -2.83
CA LEU A 62 -6.97 -9.19 -1.96
C LEU A 62 -8.25 -9.45 -2.76
N ALA A 63 -8.47 -8.72 -3.86
CA ALA A 63 -9.63 -8.89 -4.72
C ALA A 63 -9.69 -10.25 -5.44
N SER A 64 -8.54 -10.86 -5.69
CA SER A 64 -8.42 -12.23 -6.25
C SER A 64 -8.54 -13.33 -5.21
N ALA A 65 -8.86 -12.99 -3.94
CA ALA A 65 -8.99 -13.92 -2.82
C ALA A 65 -7.71 -14.76 -2.54
N ARG A 66 -6.54 -14.30 -3.01
CA ARG A 66 -5.24 -14.92 -2.75
C ARG A 66 -4.75 -14.65 -1.32
N ILE A 67 -5.21 -13.55 -0.72
CA ILE A 67 -4.87 -13.13 0.63
C ILE A 67 -6.15 -13.03 1.47
N ARG A 68 -6.09 -13.50 2.72
CA ARG A 68 -7.21 -13.42 3.65
C ARG A 68 -7.36 -12.00 4.20
N ILE A 69 -8.60 -11.52 4.21
CA ILE A 69 -8.99 -10.22 4.76
C ILE A 69 -8.75 -10.20 6.28
N GLY A 70 -8.17 -9.11 6.80
CA GLY A 70 -7.90 -8.91 8.22
C GLY A 70 -6.68 -9.67 8.77
N GLY A 71 -5.89 -10.32 7.92
CA GLY A 71 -4.64 -10.97 8.35
C GLY A 71 -3.46 -9.99 8.36
N ILE A 72 -2.90 -9.69 9.53
CA ILE A 72 -1.69 -8.85 9.65
C ILE A 72 -0.50 -9.54 8.99
N THR A 73 -0.34 -10.86 9.19
CA THR A 73 0.78 -11.65 8.68
C THR A 73 1.01 -11.54 7.16
N PRO A 74 0.00 -11.72 6.28
CA PRO A 74 0.21 -11.57 4.85
C PRO A 74 0.52 -10.12 4.44
N ALA A 75 -0.05 -9.12 5.13
CA ALA A 75 0.27 -7.72 4.87
C ALA A 75 1.73 -7.40 5.21
N VAL A 76 2.22 -7.85 6.38
CA VAL A 76 3.61 -7.71 6.80
C VAL A 76 4.55 -8.42 5.83
N GLY A 77 4.25 -9.68 5.46
CA GLY A 77 5.09 -10.43 4.51
C GLY A 77 5.16 -9.78 3.12
N TYR A 78 4.04 -9.25 2.62
CA TYR A 78 4.00 -8.53 1.35
C TYR A 78 4.83 -7.24 1.40
N TRP A 79 4.64 -6.44 2.44
CA TRP A 79 5.32 -5.16 2.58
C TRP A 79 6.77 -5.26 3.00
N LEU A 80 7.21 -6.38 3.60
CA LEU A 80 8.62 -6.67 3.83
C LEU A 80 9.45 -6.52 2.54
N ILE A 81 8.89 -7.00 1.43
CA ILE A 81 9.49 -6.91 0.10
C ILE A 81 9.13 -5.57 -0.54
N GLY A 82 7.84 -5.24 -0.59
CA GLY A 82 7.35 -4.05 -1.31
C GLY A 82 7.93 -2.73 -0.79
N TYR A 83 8.03 -2.59 0.54
CA TYR A 83 8.58 -1.39 1.18
C TYR A 83 10.07 -1.29 0.93
N THR A 84 10.79 -2.40 1.17
CA THR A 84 12.23 -2.48 0.96
C THR A 84 12.61 -2.14 -0.48
N VAL A 85 11.94 -2.74 -1.46
CA VAL A 85 12.15 -2.44 -2.88
C VAL A 85 11.86 -0.97 -3.19
N SER A 86 10.76 -0.43 -2.67
CA SER A 86 10.41 0.99 -2.88
C SER A 86 11.45 1.94 -2.30
N ARG A 87 12.00 1.60 -1.11
CA ARG A 87 13.08 2.38 -0.48
C ARG A 87 14.40 2.24 -1.23
N THR A 88 14.73 1.07 -1.76
CA THR A 88 15.91 0.88 -2.62
C THR A 88 15.81 1.73 -3.88
N VAL A 89 14.65 1.74 -4.55
CA VAL A 89 14.41 2.58 -5.74
C VAL A 89 14.55 4.06 -5.40
N TYR A 90 13.96 4.51 -4.29
CA TYR A 90 14.11 5.88 -3.82
C TYR A 90 15.59 6.26 -3.63
N GLU A 91 16.34 5.44 -2.92
CA GLU A 91 17.75 5.70 -2.60
C GLU A 91 18.60 5.80 -3.87
N ILE A 92 18.42 4.85 -4.79
CA ILE A 92 19.11 4.82 -6.07
C ILE A 92 18.78 6.08 -6.89
N ALA A 93 17.50 6.46 -6.96
CA ALA A 93 17.07 7.61 -7.76
C ALA A 93 17.63 8.92 -7.20
N VAL A 94 17.60 9.11 -5.89
CA VAL A 94 18.13 10.30 -5.23
C VAL A 94 19.65 10.38 -5.38
N ASN A 95 20.38 9.28 -5.14
CA ASN A 95 21.83 9.26 -5.31
C ASN A 95 22.26 9.52 -6.76
N THR A 96 21.51 8.97 -7.72
CA THR A 96 21.74 9.24 -9.15
C THR A 96 21.53 10.72 -9.47
N TYR A 97 20.47 11.34 -8.95
CA TYR A 97 20.21 12.76 -9.14
C TYR A 97 21.31 13.64 -8.53
N LEU A 98 21.84 13.25 -7.38
CA LEU A 98 22.93 13.97 -6.69
C LEU A 98 24.32 13.69 -7.27
N GLY A 99 24.45 12.79 -8.26
CA GLY A 99 25.73 12.37 -8.82
C GLY A 99 26.63 11.60 -7.84
N GLN A 100 26.04 11.03 -6.79
CA GLN A 100 26.73 10.25 -5.78
C GLN A 100 26.90 8.79 -6.25
N PRO A 101 27.99 8.10 -5.85
CA PRO A 101 28.14 6.68 -6.11
C PRO A 101 26.96 5.88 -5.52
N PHE A 102 26.58 4.76 -6.16
CA PHE A 102 25.46 3.87 -5.79
C PHE A 102 25.67 3.12 -4.46
N LEU A 103 26.08 3.83 -3.40
CA LEU A 103 26.17 3.30 -2.06
C LEU A 103 24.80 3.47 -1.40
N LEU A 104 24.21 2.35 -0.98
CA LEU A 104 23.09 2.37 -0.04
C LEU A 104 23.58 3.03 1.25
N SER A 105 22.81 4.00 1.78
CA SER A 105 23.16 4.68 3.03
C SER A 105 23.56 3.67 4.11
N ASP A 106 24.68 3.94 4.79
CA ASP A 106 25.24 3.14 5.89
C ASP A 106 25.65 1.69 5.53
N GLY A 107 25.67 1.35 4.25
CA GLY A 107 26.05 0.02 3.75
C GLY A 107 24.87 -0.93 3.57
N VAL A 108 25.06 -1.95 2.72
CA VAL A 108 24.00 -2.85 2.24
C VAL A 108 23.25 -3.53 3.39
N PHE A 109 23.96 -4.11 4.36
CA PHE A 109 23.34 -4.86 5.45
C PHE A 109 22.58 -3.96 6.43
N ALA A 110 23.14 -2.79 6.78
CA ALA A 110 22.49 -1.83 7.66
C ALA A 110 21.21 -1.29 7.03
N PHE A 111 21.26 -0.94 5.75
CA PHE A 111 20.10 -0.50 4.98
C PHE A 111 18.98 -1.54 5.02
N PHE A 112 19.25 -2.78 4.61
CA PHE A 112 18.22 -3.82 4.57
C PHE A 112 17.71 -4.17 5.97
N GLY A 113 18.59 -4.26 6.98
CA GLY A 113 18.18 -4.51 8.37
C GLY A 113 17.21 -3.43 8.88
N PHE A 114 17.52 -2.16 8.62
CA PHE A 114 16.64 -1.05 8.99
C PHE A 114 15.32 -1.06 8.22
N GLN A 115 15.34 -1.30 6.89
CA GLN A 115 14.10 -1.36 6.10
C GLN A 115 13.19 -2.49 6.55
N LEU A 116 13.72 -3.65 6.97
CA LEU A 116 12.92 -4.76 7.48
C LEU A 116 12.17 -4.35 8.76
N LEU A 117 12.84 -3.66 9.69
CA LEU A 117 12.20 -3.15 10.91
C LEU A 117 11.09 -2.13 10.59
N VAL A 118 11.38 -1.16 9.72
CA VAL A 118 10.43 -0.11 9.37
C VAL A 118 9.25 -0.65 8.55
N SER A 119 9.50 -1.65 7.69
CA SER A 119 8.46 -2.25 6.84
C SER A 119 7.30 -2.82 7.62
N THR A 120 7.53 -3.33 8.84
CA THR A 120 6.48 -3.89 9.69
C THR A 120 5.54 -2.78 10.17
N GLY A 121 6.09 -1.67 10.67
CA GLY A 121 5.29 -0.50 11.07
C GLY A 121 4.53 0.10 9.89
N PHE A 122 5.19 0.15 8.73
CA PHE A 122 4.56 0.58 7.48
C PHE A 122 3.39 -0.33 7.08
N ALA A 123 3.56 -1.65 7.17
CA ALA A 123 2.52 -2.62 6.83
C ALA A 123 1.26 -2.44 7.69
N VAL A 124 1.44 -2.18 9.00
CA VAL A 124 0.33 -1.91 9.92
C VAL A 124 -0.39 -0.62 9.54
N GLY A 125 0.35 0.47 9.28
CA GLY A 125 -0.24 1.74 8.85
C GLY A 125 -0.99 1.62 7.53
N PHE A 126 -0.42 0.89 6.57
CA PHE A 126 -1.08 0.58 5.30
C PHE A 126 -2.36 -0.23 5.50
N MET A 127 -2.31 -1.29 6.32
CA MET A 127 -3.47 -2.12 6.59
C MET A 127 -4.60 -1.29 7.19
N TRP A 128 -4.30 -0.45 8.18
CA TRP A 128 -5.26 0.45 8.77
C TRP A 128 -5.88 1.37 7.72
N LEU A 129 -5.05 2.02 6.89
CA LEU A 129 -5.54 2.92 5.84
C LEU A 129 -6.43 2.17 4.83
N HIS A 130 -5.98 1.00 4.40
CA HIS A 130 -6.65 0.16 3.42
C HIS A 130 -7.99 -0.35 3.95
N GLU A 131 -8.05 -0.83 5.20
CA GLU A 131 -9.28 -1.29 5.84
C GLU A 131 -10.29 -0.17 6.09
N ASN A 132 -9.85 1.07 6.28
CA ASN A 132 -10.76 2.21 6.45
C ASN A 132 -11.26 2.77 5.10
N ILE A 133 -10.41 2.79 4.07
CA ILE A 133 -10.75 3.42 2.78
C ILE A 133 -11.37 2.43 1.79
N ALA A 134 -10.80 1.23 1.68
CA ALA A 134 -11.18 0.28 0.64
C ALA A 134 -12.65 -0.18 0.73
N PRO A 135 -13.21 -0.50 1.92
CA PRO A 135 -14.61 -0.89 2.02
C PRO A 135 -15.58 0.24 1.60
N LEU A 136 -15.32 1.47 2.04
CA LEU A 136 -16.13 2.64 1.67
C LEU A 136 -16.11 2.88 0.16
N TRP A 137 -14.95 2.72 -0.45
CA TRP A 137 -14.78 2.87 -1.89
C TRP A 137 -15.45 1.73 -2.67
N TRP A 138 -15.24 0.48 -2.27
CA TRP A 138 -15.80 -0.69 -2.94
C TRP A 138 -17.32 -0.75 -2.86
N LEU A 139 -17.91 -0.32 -1.75
CA LEU A 139 -19.36 -0.13 -1.63
C LEU A 139 -19.89 0.85 -2.67
N ARG A 140 -19.15 1.94 -2.95
CA ARG A 140 -19.55 2.97 -3.90
C ARG A 140 -19.44 2.54 -5.37
N ILE A 141 -18.53 1.63 -5.69
CA ILE A 141 -18.32 1.16 -7.08
C ILE A 141 -19.00 -0.17 -7.39
N ARG A 142 -19.59 -0.85 -6.40
CA ARG A 142 -20.17 -2.20 -6.55
C ARG A 142 -21.20 -2.29 -7.68
N ASP A 143 -22.01 -1.25 -7.89
CA ASP A 143 -23.10 -1.26 -8.87
C ASP A 143 -22.59 -1.21 -10.32
N ARG A 144 -21.34 -0.78 -10.53
CA ARG A 144 -20.70 -0.67 -11.85
C ARG A 144 -19.53 -1.63 -12.08
N ASN A 145 -19.04 -2.27 -11.02
CA ASN A 145 -17.91 -3.19 -11.04
C ASN A 145 -18.28 -4.54 -10.38
N PRO A 146 -18.50 -5.61 -11.17
CA PRO A 146 -18.91 -6.92 -10.65
C PRO A 146 -17.86 -7.56 -9.73
N VAL A 147 -16.57 -7.24 -9.92
CA VAL A 147 -15.49 -7.74 -9.04
C VAL A 147 -15.59 -7.13 -7.65
N ALA A 148 -15.88 -5.82 -7.58
CA ALA A 148 -16.12 -5.14 -6.31
C ALA A 148 -17.40 -5.65 -5.63
N ALA A 149 -18.46 -5.94 -6.39
CA ALA A 149 -19.69 -6.52 -5.84
C ALA A 149 -19.46 -7.91 -5.22
N ALA A 150 -18.73 -8.79 -5.90
CA ALA A 150 -18.35 -10.10 -5.37
C ALA A 150 -17.52 -9.99 -4.08
N TYR A 151 -16.60 -9.03 -4.04
CA TYR A 151 -15.76 -8.79 -2.88
C TYR A 151 -16.57 -8.26 -1.68
N VAL A 152 -17.44 -7.28 -1.90
CA VAL A 152 -18.35 -6.75 -0.86
C VAL A 152 -19.26 -7.86 -0.31
N ALA A 153 -19.78 -8.74 -1.17
CA ALA A 153 -20.58 -9.88 -0.75
C ALA A 153 -19.79 -10.87 0.13
N ALA A 154 -18.55 -11.19 -0.26
CA ALA A 154 -17.66 -12.04 0.54
C ALA A 154 -17.31 -11.41 1.90
N TYR A 155 -17.08 -10.10 1.94
CA TYR A 155 -16.81 -9.34 3.16
C TYR A 155 -18.02 -9.36 4.12
N MET A 156 -19.23 -9.12 3.61
CA MET A 156 -20.47 -9.20 4.41
C MET A 156 -20.73 -10.60 4.96
N GLN A 157 -20.43 -11.66 4.19
CA GLN A 157 -20.54 -13.02 4.71
C GLN A 157 -19.57 -13.24 5.87
N GLN A 158 -18.32 -12.79 5.78
CA GLN A 158 -17.34 -12.92 6.86
C GLN A 158 -17.72 -12.16 8.14
N SER A 159 -18.27 -10.95 8.04
CA SER A 159 -18.70 -10.19 9.22
C SER A 159 -19.82 -10.90 9.99
N VAL A 160 -20.77 -11.49 9.27
CA VAL A 160 -21.86 -12.30 9.85
C VAL A 160 -21.33 -13.53 10.58
N TYR A 161 -20.30 -14.20 10.05
CA TYR A 161 -19.66 -15.33 10.73
C TYR A 161 -18.93 -14.91 12.01
N GLN A 162 -18.25 -13.76 12.01
CA GLN A 162 -17.54 -13.26 13.19
C GLN A 162 -18.49 -12.82 14.30
N GLU A 163 -19.62 -12.18 13.96
CA GLU A 163 -20.66 -11.81 14.93
C GLU A 163 -21.25 -13.03 15.61
N ARG A 164 -21.63 -14.07 14.85
CA ARG A 164 -22.14 -15.33 15.44
C ARG A 164 -21.14 -16.01 16.36
N ASN A 165 -19.85 -15.96 16.04
CA ASN A 165 -18.82 -16.52 16.91
C ASN A 165 -18.66 -15.70 18.20
N LYS A 166 -18.71 -14.37 18.13
CA LYS A 166 -18.68 -13.51 19.33
C LYS A 166 -19.90 -13.74 20.22
N GLU A 167 -21.08 -13.93 19.64
CA GLU A 167 -22.30 -14.28 20.37
C GLU A 167 -22.22 -15.65 21.03
N ARG A 168 -21.63 -16.65 20.36
CA ARG A 168 -21.38 -17.97 20.95
C ARG A 168 -20.42 -17.90 22.13
N VAL A 169 -19.29 -17.20 21.99
CA VAL A 169 -18.32 -17.03 23.08
C VAL A 169 -18.94 -16.28 24.27
N LYS A 170 -19.82 -15.30 24.05
CA LYS A 170 -20.54 -14.60 25.13
C LYS A 170 -21.60 -15.45 25.86
N ARG A 171 -22.06 -16.54 25.27
CA ARG A 171 -23.06 -17.45 25.85
C ARG A 171 -22.45 -18.64 26.59
N THR A 172 -21.12 -18.78 26.56
CA THR A 172 -20.38 -19.84 27.26
C THR A 172 -19.69 -19.22 28.47
#